data_AF-A0A150JS65-F1
#
_entry.id   AF-A0A150JS65-F1
#
_cell.length_a   1.000
_cell.length_b   1.000
_cell.length_c   1.000
_cell.angle_alpha   90.00
_cell.angle_beta   90.00
_cell.angle_gamma   90.00
#
_symmetry.space_group_name_H-M   'P 1'
#
loop_
_entity.id
_entity.type
_entity.pdbx_description
1 polymer ?
#
loop_
_entity_poly.entity_id
_entity_poly.type
_entity_poly.pdbx_seq_one_letter_code
_entity_poly.pdbx_strand_id
1 'polypeptide(L)'
;MTPIEEVPDPIFSEKMIGDGVAIRPLEGRAVSPFDGEVIQVFPTKHAIGLRGESGLEILIHIGLETASLEGKGFETIVQAGDTVKKGDPLIRFNLEFIKANAADTITAIIITNGELVKSLEKSTGVEAVAGQTEIMRACL
;
A
#
# COMPACT_ATOMS: atom_id res chain seq x y z
N MET A 1 1.70 12.54 3.95
CA MET A 1 1.09 11.90 2.77
C MET A 1 1.37 12.74 1.55
N THR A 2 1.60 12.11 0.41
CA THR A 2 2.07 12.75 -0.81
C THR A 2 1.19 12.28 -1.99
N PRO A 3 0.90 13.16 -2.98
CA PRO A 3 0.24 12.74 -4.21
C PRO A 3 0.99 11.58 -4.88
N ILE A 4 0.28 10.68 -5.55
CA ILE A 4 0.95 9.55 -6.24
C ILE A 4 1.85 10.05 -7.37
N GLU A 5 1.49 11.17 -7.97
CA GLU A 5 2.21 11.86 -9.05
C GLU A 5 3.59 12.39 -8.61
N GLU A 6 3.83 12.55 -7.30
CA GLU A 6 5.11 12.99 -6.75
C GLU A 6 6.03 11.83 -6.36
N VAL A 7 5.60 10.58 -6.54
CA VAL A 7 6.45 9.41 -6.30
C VAL A 7 7.58 9.37 -7.35
N PRO A 8 8.86 9.21 -6.95
CA PRO A 8 9.99 9.21 -7.87
C PRO A 8 10.15 7.87 -8.61
N ASP A 9 9.06 7.34 -9.16
CA ASP A 9 9.00 6.13 -9.97
C ASP A 9 7.83 6.26 -10.97
N PRO A 10 8.10 6.27 -12.29
CA PRO A 10 7.08 6.41 -13.34
C PRO A 10 5.95 5.40 -13.26
N ILE A 11 6.21 4.18 -12.76
CA ILE A 11 5.18 3.15 -12.60
C ILE A 11 4.04 3.65 -11.71
N PHE A 12 4.38 4.43 -10.67
CA PHE A 12 3.42 5.02 -9.74
C PHE A 12 3.01 6.44 -10.16
N SER A 13 3.95 7.32 -10.52
CA SER A 13 3.64 8.72 -10.81
C SER A 13 2.85 8.92 -12.10
N GLU A 14 3.03 8.03 -13.08
CA GLU A 14 2.21 7.99 -14.31
C GLU A 14 0.98 7.09 -14.16
N LYS A 15 0.74 6.54 -12.95
CA LYS A 15 -0.43 5.70 -12.63
C LYS A 15 -0.58 4.47 -13.52
N MET A 16 0.53 3.89 -13.96
CA MET A 16 0.52 2.78 -14.92
C MET A 16 -0.17 1.52 -14.37
N ILE A 17 -0.10 1.31 -13.06
CA ILE A 17 -0.70 0.15 -12.36
C ILE A 17 -2.01 0.52 -11.67
N GLY A 18 -2.23 1.80 -11.38
CA GLY A 18 -3.38 2.25 -10.61
C GLY A 18 -3.23 3.68 -10.08
N ASP A 19 -4.31 4.21 -9.51
CA ASP A 19 -4.33 5.55 -8.92
C ASP A 19 -4.52 5.48 -7.39
N GLY A 20 -3.94 6.43 -6.67
CA GLY A 20 -4.09 6.51 -5.22
C GLY A 20 -3.21 7.57 -4.58
N VAL A 21 -2.57 7.20 -3.48
CA VAL A 21 -1.72 8.07 -2.65
C VAL A 21 -0.42 7.38 -2.28
N ALA A 22 0.57 8.17 -1.85
CA ALA A 22 1.81 7.67 -1.30
C ALA A 22 2.03 8.17 0.14
N ILE A 23 2.70 7.35 0.94
CA ILE A 23 3.01 7.63 2.34
C ILE A 23 4.48 7.36 2.57
N ARG A 24 5.21 8.31 3.17
CA ARG A 24 6.53 8.06 3.73
C ARG A 24 6.34 7.52 5.16
N PRO A 25 6.56 6.22 5.41
CA PRO A 25 6.26 5.62 6.70
C PRO A 25 7.18 6.14 7.81
N LEU A 26 6.60 6.38 8.99
CA LEU A 26 7.34 6.67 10.23
C LEU A 26 7.50 5.43 11.12
N GLU A 27 6.65 4.43 10.91
CA GLU A 27 6.66 3.14 11.62
C GLU A 27 6.77 1.98 10.63
N GLY A 28 7.39 0.89 11.08
CA GLY A 28 7.63 -0.31 10.29
C GLY A 28 6.44 -1.28 10.21
N ARG A 29 5.24 -0.77 9.91
CA ARG A 29 4.03 -1.61 9.80
C ARG A 29 3.02 -1.09 8.78
N ALA A 30 2.39 -2.03 8.08
CA ALA A 30 1.22 -1.81 7.25
C ALA A 30 0.03 -2.58 7.83
N VAL A 31 -1.15 -1.95 7.79
CA VAL A 31 -2.40 -2.51 8.31
C VAL A 31 -3.48 -2.44 7.23
N SER A 32 -4.54 -3.24 7.37
CA SER A 32 -5.63 -3.20 6.42
C SER A 32 -6.36 -1.85 6.46
N PRO A 33 -6.57 -1.18 5.32
CA PRO A 33 -7.31 0.07 5.27
C PRO A 33 -8.83 -0.12 5.36
N PHE A 34 -9.33 -1.34 5.13
CA PHE A 34 -10.75 -1.69 5.13
C PHE A 34 -10.99 -3.16 5.52
N ASP A 35 -12.27 -3.54 5.62
CA ASP A 35 -12.69 -4.94 5.77
C ASP A 35 -12.71 -5.64 4.40
N GLY A 36 -12.09 -6.81 4.31
CA GLY A 36 -11.98 -7.52 3.02
C GLY A 36 -11.16 -8.80 3.08
N GLU A 37 -10.61 -9.18 1.93
CA GLU A 37 -9.82 -10.39 1.74
C GLU A 37 -8.42 -10.06 1.21
N VAL A 38 -7.41 -10.79 1.68
CA VAL A 38 -6.06 -10.77 1.11
C VAL A 38 -6.06 -11.60 -0.17
N ILE A 39 -6.00 -10.95 -1.33
CA ILE A 39 -6.02 -11.64 -2.62
C ILE A 39 -4.63 -12.04 -3.11
N GLN A 40 -3.58 -11.36 -2.64
CA GLN A 40 -2.21 -11.65 -3.07
C GLN A 40 -1.19 -11.20 -2.03
N VAL A 41 -0.25 -12.07 -1.70
CA VAL A 41 1.00 -11.72 -1.01
C VAL A 41 2.14 -11.94 -1.98
N PHE A 42 2.96 -10.92 -2.23
CA PHE A 42 4.04 -11.04 -3.21
C PHE A 42 5.18 -11.91 -2.66
N PRO A 43 5.92 -12.66 -3.51
CA PRO A 43 6.96 -13.60 -3.04
C PRO A 43 8.04 -12.95 -2.16
N THR A 44 8.40 -11.70 -2.47
CA THR A 44 9.40 -10.91 -1.72
C THR A 44 8.77 -10.07 -0.60
N LYS A 45 7.49 -10.32 -0.25
CA LYS A 45 6.80 -9.83 0.96
C LYS A 45 6.67 -8.31 1.14
N HIS A 46 7.16 -7.51 0.20
CA HIS A 46 7.11 -6.05 0.22
C HIS A 46 5.77 -5.45 -0.22
N ALA A 47 4.92 -6.26 -0.86
CA ALA A 47 3.64 -5.82 -1.38
C ALA A 47 2.52 -6.82 -1.08
N ILE A 48 1.31 -6.29 -0.93
CA ILE A 48 0.09 -7.06 -0.65
C ILE A 48 -1.11 -6.46 -1.39
N GLY A 49 -1.86 -7.34 -2.04
CA GLY A 49 -3.13 -7.02 -2.70
C GLY A 49 -4.31 -7.40 -1.81
N LEU A 50 -5.27 -6.49 -1.70
CA LEU A 50 -6.49 -6.64 -0.89
C LEU A 50 -7.71 -6.38 -1.77
N ARG A 51 -8.81 -7.09 -1.51
CA ARG A 51 -10.11 -6.84 -2.15
C ARG A 51 -11.17 -6.57 -1.09
N GLY A 52 -11.88 -5.45 -1.22
CA GLY A 52 -13.02 -5.13 -0.37
C GLY A 52 -14.30 -5.83 -0.83
N GLU A 53 -15.33 -5.82 0.01
CA GLU A 53 -16.65 -6.41 -0.32
C GLU A 53 -17.30 -5.79 -1.57
N SER A 54 -16.95 -4.55 -1.90
CA SER A 54 -17.41 -3.85 -3.10
C SER A 54 -16.74 -4.33 -4.39
N GLY A 55 -15.74 -5.22 -4.30
CA GLY A 55 -14.90 -5.64 -5.43
C GLY A 55 -13.73 -4.70 -5.74
N LEU A 56 -13.61 -3.56 -5.05
CA LEU A 56 -12.47 -2.66 -5.19
C LEU A 56 -11.19 -3.34 -4.71
N GLU A 57 -10.13 -3.24 -5.51
CA GLU A 57 -8.83 -3.84 -5.24
C GLU A 57 -7.81 -2.76 -4.90
N ILE A 58 -7.09 -2.95 -3.79
CA ILE A 58 -5.98 -2.09 -3.37
C ILE A 58 -4.69 -2.88 -3.37
N LEU A 59 -3.63 -2.28 -3.91
CA LEU A 59 -2.25 -2.70 -3.70
C LEU A 59 -1.56 -1.77 -2.71
N ILE A 60 -0.95 -2.36 -1.68
CA ILE A 60 0.01 -1.67 -0.81
C ILE A 60 1.41 -2.14 -1.23
N HIS A 61 2.24 -1.23 -1.73
CA HIS A 61 3.61 -1.51 -2.18
C HIS A 61 4.61 -0.72 -1.34
N ILE A 62 5.38 -1.40 -0.49
CA ILE A 62 6.26 -0.78 0.51
C ILE A 62 7.63 -0.50 -0.09
N GLY A 63 7.98 0.79 -0.19
CA GLY A 63 9.23 1.27 -0.75
C GLY A 63 9.32 1.15 -2.27
N LEU A 64 10.41 1.66 -2.84
CA LEU A 64 10.74 1.55 -4.25
C LEU A 64 11.91 0.57 -4.46
N GLU A 65 11.84 -0.22 -5.53
CA GLU A 65 12.81 -1.28 -5.86
C GLU A 65 13.00 -2.35 -4.77
N THR A 66 12.08 -2.44 -3.81
CA THR A 66 12.16 -3.36 -2.65
C THR A 66 11.99 -4.83 -3.01
N ALA A 67 11.51 -5.14 -4.22
CA ALA A 67 11.54 -6.49 -4.76
C ALA A 67 12.96 -7.08 -4.80
N SER A 68 13.98 -6.25 -5.02
CA SER A 68 15.40 -6.67 -5.04
C SER A 68 15.93 -7.12 -3.67
N LEU A 69 15.22 -6.83 -2.58
CA LEU A 69 15.62 -7.23 -1.23
C LEU A 69 15.31 -8.69 -0.91
N GLU A 70 14.64 -9.42 -1.81
CA GLU A 70 14.36 -10.85 -1.69
C GLU A 70 13.64 -11.21 -0.36
N GLY A 71 12.76 -10.31 0.11
CA GLY A 71 12.02 -10.49 1.37
C GLY A 71 12.79 -10.14 2.64
N LYS A 72 14.07 -9.74 2.54
CA LYS A 72 14.83 -9.24 3.69
C LYS A 72 14.23 -7.93 4.19
N GLY A 73 14.04 -7.86 5.51
CA GLY A 73 13.43 -6.70 6.16
C GLY A 73 11.91 -6.69 6.12
N PHE A 74 11.24 -7.74 5.62
CA PHE A 74 9.78 -7.86 5.60
C PHE A 74 9.30 -9.14 6.31
N GLU A 75 8.22 -9.01 7.07
CA GLU A 75 7.50 -10.09 7.74
C GLU A 75 6.01 -9.95 7.42
N THR A 76 5.46 -10.88 6.64
CA THR A 76 4.02 -10.98 6.36
C THR A 76 3.32 -11.66 7.52
N ILE A 77 2.26 -11.03 8.03
CA ILE A 77 1.45 -11.53 9.16
C ILE A 77 0.23 -12.32 8.67
N VAL A 78 -0.15 -12.11 7.41
CA VAL A 78 -1.29 -12.73 6.73
C VAL A 78 -0.82 -13.51 5.49
N GLN A 79 -1.70 -14.33 4.96
CA GLN A 79 -1.52 -15.06 3.70
C GLN A 79 -2.71 -14.81 2.75
N ALA A 80 -2.55 -15.20 1.49
CA ALA A 80 -3.63 -15.11 0.52
C ALA A 80 -4.83 -16.00 0.94
N GLY A 81 -6.05 -15.45 0.79
CA GLY A 81 -7.31 -16.07 1.23
C GLY A 81 -7.74 -15.69 2.65
N ASP A 82 -6.89 -15.01 3.44
CA ASP A 82 -7.28 -14.55 4.78
C ASP A 82 -8.30 -13.40 4.69
N THR A 83 -9.32 -13.44 5.56
CA THR A 83 -10.21 -12.30 5.79
C THR A 83 -9.57 -11.35 6.80
N VAL A 84 -9.63 -10.04 6.53
CA VAL A 84 -9.06 -8.99 7.37
C VAL A 84 -10.10 -7.92 7.70
N LYS A 85 -9.94 -7.29 8.85
CA LYS A 85 -10.69 -6.11 9.30
C LYS A 85 -9.82 -4.86 9.23
N LYS A 86 -10.47 -3.70 9.12
CA LYS A 86 -9.77 -2.41 9.16
C LYS A 86 -8.88 -2.34 10.40
N GLY A 87 -7.60 -2.05 10.17
CA GLY A 87 -6.58 -1.95 11.22
C GLY A 87 -5.84 -3.25 11.53
N ASP A 88 -6.25 -4.39 10.98
CA ASP A 88 -5.53 -5.65 11.18
C ASP A 88 -4.12 -5.57 10.60
N PRO A 89 -3.10 -6.12 11.29
CA PRO A 89 -1.73 -6.09 10.82
C PRO A 89 -1.54 -6.97 9.59
N LEU A 90 -0.90 -6.42 8.55
CA LEU A 90 -0.65 -7.13 7.29
C LEU A 90 0.83 -7.48 7.12
N ILE A 91 1.68 -6.47 7.22
CA ILE A 91 3.13 -6.58 7.02
C ILE A 91 3.83 -5.78 8.11
N ARG A 92 4.84 -6.38 8.73
CA ARG A 92 5.86 -5.67 9.52
C ARG A 92 7.12 -5.54 8.68
N PHE A 93 7.81 -4.42 8.81
CA PHE A 93 9.02 -4.18 8.03
C PHE A 93 10.06 -3.35 8.80
N ASN A 94 11.33 -3.63 8.52
CA ASN A 94 12.44 -2.92 9.12
C ASN A 94 12.75 -1.66 8.30
N LEU A 95 12.27 -0.52 8.78
CA LEU A 95 12.49 0.78 8.12
C LEU A 95 13.96 1.12 7.92
N GLU A 96 14.80 0.91 8.93
CA GLU A 96 16.23 1.26 8.86
C GLU A 96 16.95 0.37 7.83
N PHE A 97 16.57 -0.91 7.76
CA PHE A 97 17.08 -1.80 6.73
C PHE A 97 16.67 -1.33 5.33
N ILE A 98 15.39 -0.99 5.12
CA ILE A 98 14.90 -0.53 3.81
C ILE A 98 15.58 0.79 3.41
N LYS A 99 15.69 1.76 4.33
CA LYS A 99 16.41 3.03 4.06
C LYS A 99 17.86 2.81 3.59
N ALA A 100 18.52 1.78 4.12
CA ALA A 100 19.91 1.49 3.80
C ALA A 100 20.10 0.65 2.53
N ASN A 101 19.07 -0.05 2.05
CA ASN A 101 19.22 -1.07 1.00
C ASN A 101 18.27 -0.90 -0.20
N ALA A 102 17.25 -0.04 -0.12
CA ALA A 102 16.31 0.23 -1.20
C ALA A 102 16.47 1.65 -1.75
N ALA A 103 15.86 1.92 -2.90
CA ALA A 103 15.90 3.25 -3.52
C ALA A 103 15.16 4.31 -2.70
N ASP A 104 13.97 3.96 -2.16
CA ASP A 104 13.20 4.83 -1.28
C ASP A 104 12.27 3.98 -0.37
N THR A 105 11.87 4.52 0.77
CA THR A 105 10.85 3.98 1.69
C THR A 105 9.43 4.40 1.37
N ILE A 106 9.24 5.36 0.45
CA ILE A 106 7.91 5.82 0.04
C ILE A 106 7.05 4.63 -0.38
N THR A 107 5.88 4.51 0.26
CA THR A 107 4.97 3.38 0.14
C THR A 107 3.75 3.82 -0.64
N ALA A 108 3.46 3.16 -1.75
CA ALA A 108 2.30 3.44 -2.58
C ALA A 108 1.09 2.64 -2.10
N ILE A 109 -0.08 3.28 -2.04
CA ILE A 109 -1.37 2.66 -1.76
C ILE A 109 -2.30 3.06 -2.90
N ILE A 110 -2.57 2.11 -3.80
CA ILE A 110 -3.24 2.39 -5.08
C ILE A 110 -4.42 1.45 -5.32
N ILE A 111 -5.42 1.95 -6.03
CA ILE A 111 -6.53 1.18 -6.59
C ILE A 111 -6.07 0.61 -7.94
N THR A 112 -6.11 -0.70 -8.09
CA THR A 112 -5.63 -1.41 -9.29
C THR A 112 -6.72 -1.65 -10.33
N ASN A 113 -7.99 -1.61 -9.94
CA ASN A 113 -9.15 -1.76 -10.82
C ASN A 113 -9.97 -0.46 -10.89
N GLY A 114 -9.30 0.60 -11.35
CA GLY A 114 -9.84 1.96 -11.39
C GLY A 114 -11.08 2.13 -12.29
N GLU A 115 -11.38 1.19 -13.18
CA GLU A 115 -12.60 1.17 -13.99
C GLU A 115 -13.88 1.09 -13.16
N LEU A 116 -13.80 0.59 -11.92
CA LEU A 116 -14.92 0.57 -10.97
C LEU A 116 -15.13 1.93 -10.28
N VAL A 117 -14.22 2.89 -10.44
CA VAL A 117 -14.21 4.13 -9.67
C VAL A 117 -14.71 5.30 -10.51
N LYS A 118 -15.85 5.88 -10.14
CA LYS A 118 -16.40 7.11 -10.75
C LYS A 118 -15.66 8.36 -10.32
N SER A 119 -15.25 8.43 -9.06
CA SER A 119 -14.47 9.55 -8.51
C SER A 119 -13.60 9.08 -7.35
N LEU A 120 -12.41 9.67 -7.24
CA LEU A 120 -11.45 9.37 -6.19
C LEU A 120 -11.04 10.65 -5.47
N GLU A 121 -11.41 10.78 -4.21
CA GLU A 121 -10.92 11.82 -3.32
C GLU A 121 -9.68 11.31 -2.58
N LYS A 122 -8.63 12.14 -2.50
CA LYS A 122 -7.34 11.78 -1.93
C LYS A 122 -6.97 12.77 -0.84
N SER A 123 -6.51 12.28 0.30
CA SER A 123 -5.95 13.11 1.35
C SER A 123 -4.45 13.27 1.12
N THR A 124 -3.98 14.49 0.84
CA THR A 124 -2.55 14.77 0.64
C THR A 124 -2.11 15.95 1.51
N GLY A 125 -0.80 16.07 1.79
CA GLY A 125 -0.27 17.15 2.64
C GLY A 125 -0.54 17.00 4.13
N VAL A 126 -1.07 15.85 4.58
CA VAL A 126 -1.37 15.56 5.99
C VAL A 126 -0.57 14.37 6.52
N GLU A 127 -0.45 14.27 7.84
CA GLU A 127 0.03 13.06 8.52
C GLU A 127 -1.11 12.03 8.63
N ALA A 128 -0.74 10.75 8.59
CA ALA A 128 -1.69 9.65 8.70
C ALA A 128 -1.31 8.69 9.83
N VAL A 129 -2.30 8.26 10.59
CA VAL A 129 -2.18 7.24 11.62
C VAL A 129 -2.75 5.93 11.06
N ALA A 130 -1.92 4.89 11.05
CA ALA A 130 -2.27 3.57 10.53
C ALA A 130 -3.58 3.05 11.13
N GLY A 131 -4.51 2.62 10.28
CA GLY A 131 -5.81 2.09 10.67
C GLY A 131 -6.84 3.13 11.16
N GLN A 132 -6.47 4.40 11.23
CA GLN A 132 -7.35 5.47 11.74
C GLN A 132 -7.66 6.51 10.66
N THR A 133 -6.63 7.14 10.10
CA THR A 133 -6.78 8.23 9.12
C THR A 133 -7.38 7.70 7.81
N GLU A 134 -8.44 8.35 7.32
CA GLU A 134 -8.94 8.13 5.97
C GLU A 134 -7.95 8.74 4.98
N ILE A 135 -7.40 7.90 4.09
CA ILE A 135 -6.36 8.31 3.13
C ILE A 135 -6.93 8.59 1.74
N MET A 136 -8.05 7.93 1.41
CA MET A 136 -8.73 7.99 0.13
C MET A 136 -10.21 7.64 0.32
N ARG A 137 -11.05 8.19 -0.55
CA ARG A 137 -12.47 7.84 -0.67
C ARG A 137 -12.82 7.64 -2.14
N ALA A 138 -13.20 6.42 -2.49
CA ALA A 138 -13.62 6.05 -3.84
C ALA A 138 -15.15 5.98 -3.92
N CYS A 139 -15.73 6.62 -4.92
CA CYS A 139 -17.13 6.44 -5.31
C CYS A 139 -17.17 5.44 -6.47
N LEU A 140 -17.97 4.38 -6.33
CA LEU A 140 -18.12 3.31 -7.33
C LEU A 140 -19.36 3.51 -8.19
#